data_AF-A0A2E8CLJ0-F1
#
_entry.id   AF-A0A2E8CLJ0-F1
#
_cell.length_a   1.000
_cell.length_b   1.000
_cell.length_c   1.000
_cell.angle_alpha   90.00
_cell.angle_beta   90.00
_cell.angle_gamma   90.00
#
_symmetry.space_group_name_H-M   'P 1'
#
loop_
_entity.id
_entity.type
_entity.pdbx_description
1 polymer ?
#
loop_
_entity_poly.entity_id
_entity_poly.type
_entity_poly.pdbx_seq_one_letter_code
_entity_poly.pdbx_strand_id
1 'polypeptide(L)'
;MLSALPAYALGPVDGEAGVFTWVVDTDDYTDPSVDTASIGGYAELWLDQRWGLRAALYRVNEDVVSMAPDEQTLVDLKYRLASLTDNTFVALGLGWEQDRFGAEGDTSGARVLAEGRVGVLGALYLYGEAGWAPQMGDLGLRQDLSSISVETGLVLDPLPFVSLRAGWRYHITDYTGSITGTSTREASYGLIIGGGIHW
;
A
#
# COMPACT_ATOMS: atom_id res chain seq x y z
N MET A 1 -30.14 3.74 23.57
CA MET A 1 -29.10 4.75 23.29
C MET A 1 -27.80 4.21 23.84
N LEU A 2 -26.92 3.66 22.99
CA LEU A 2 -25.53 3.42 23.38
C LEU A 2 -24.80 4.75 23.18
N SER A 3 -24.41 5.40 24.27
CA SER A 3 -23.48 6.52 24.23
C SER A 3 -22.10 5.97 23.88
N ALA A 4 -21.66 6.16 22.63
CA ALA A 4 -20.25 6.06 22.30
C ALA A 4 -19.54 7.19 23.08
N LEU A 5 -18.66 6.82 24.00
CA LEU A 5 -17.76 7.77 24.63
C LEU A 5 -16.89 8.38 23.52
N PRO A 6 -16.60 9.69 23.56
CA PRO A 6 -15.65 10.28 22.64
C PRO A 6 -14.30 9.59 22.89
N ALA A 7 -13.85 8.82 21.90
CA ALA A 7 -12.44 8.48 21.80
C ALA A 7 -11.73 9.82 21.60
N TYR A 8 -11.17 10.37 22.67
CA TYR A 8 -10.25 11.49 22.57
C TYR A 8 -9.07 10.96 21.76
N ALA A 9 -8.98 11.34 20.49
CA ALA A 9 -7.74 11.26 19.72
C ALA A 9 -6.61 11.77 20.62
N LEU A 10 -5.50 11.03 20.67
CA LEU A 10 -4.31 11.36 21.44
C LEU A 10 -3.65 12.63 20.89
N GLY A 11 -4.21 13.81 21.21
CA GLY A 11 -3.65 15.10 20.81
C GLY A 11 -3.72 15.36 19.29
N PRO A 12 -2.79 16.16 18.73
CA PRO A 12 -2.77 16.49 17.29
C PRO A 12 -2.33 15.32 16.39
N VAL A 13 -2.17 14.11 16.94
CA VAL A 13 -1.62 12.95 16.26
C VAL A 13 -2.69 11.87 16.17
N ASP A 14 -2.87 11.34 14.97
CA ASP A 14 -3.74 10.21 14.67
C ASP A 14 -2.88 9.12 14.02
N GLY A 15 -2.86 7.92 14.61
CA GLY A 15 -1.98 6.84 14.16
C GLY A 15 -2.73 5.56 13.85
N GLU A 16 -2.29 4.88 12.79
CA GLU A 16 -2.77 3.56 12.41
C GLU A 16 -1.59 2.64 12.08
N ALA A 17 -1.63 1.39 12.51
CA ALA A 17 -0.73 0.36 12.02
C ALA A 17 -1.47 -0.95 11.83
N GLY A 18 -1.13 -1.69 10.78
CA GLY A 18 -1.81 -2.91 10.44
C GLY A 18 -0.94 -3.92 9.72
N VAL A 19 -1.43 -5.16 9.72
CA VAL A 19 -0.88 -6.29 8.98
C VAL A 19 -1.95 -6.82 8.03
N PHE A 20 -1.52 -7.34 6.89
CA PHE A 20 -2.41 -7.89 5.90
C PHE A 20 -1.76 -9.05 5.17
N THR A 21 -2.60 -9.90 4.60
CA THR A 21 -2.20 -10.86 3.57
C THR A 21 -2.49 -10.26 2.21
N TRP A 22 -1.57 -10.42 1.26
CA TRP A 22 -1.76 -10.06 -0.15
C TRP A 22 -1.79 -11.33 -1.00
N VAL A 23 -2.99 -11.72 -1.41
CA VAL A 23 -3.22 -12.94 -2.20
C VAL A 23 -3.11 -12.57 -3.67
N VAL A 24 -1.96 -12.90 -4.27
CA VAL A 24 -1.62 -12.69 -5.68
C VAL A 24 -1.84 -14.00 -6.45
N ASP A 25 -2.44 -13.90 -7.62
CA ASP A 25 -2.89 -15.00 -8.48
C ASP A 25 -4.10 -15.80 -7.92
N THR A 26 -5.06 -16.06 -8.80
CA THR A 26 -6.48 -16.34 -8.48
C THR A 26 -6.90 -17.80 -8.57
N ASP A 27 -5.96 -18.71 -8.87
CA ASP A 27 -6.27 -20.13 -9.03
C ASP A 27 -6.51 -20.86 -7.69
N ASP A 28 -6.22 -20.24 -6.54
CA ASP A 28 -6.34 -20.90 -5.23
C ASP A 28 -7.03 -20.08 -4.14
N TYR A 29 -8.22 -19.52 -4.42
CA TYR A 29 -9.12 -19.01 -3.37
C TYR A 29 -9.68 -20.11 -2.44
N THR A 30 -9.31 -21.36 -2.67
CA THR A 30 -9.83 -22.55 -1.98
C THR A 30 -8.89 -23.14 -0.94
N ASP A 31 -7.60 -22.78 -0.94
CA ASP A 31 -6.67 -23.16 0.11
C ASP A 31 -6.55 -22.02 1.15
N PRO A 32 -7.02 -22.23 2.40
CA PRO A 32 -6.91 -21.24 3.48
C PRO A 32 -5.50 -21.17 4.09
N SER A 33 -4.49 -21.81 3.50
CA SER A 33 -3.12 -21.73 3.99
C SER A 33 -2.54 -20.33 3.80
N VAL A 34 -2.16 -19.69 4.91
CA VAL A 34 -1.50 -18.38 4.89
C VAL A 34 -0.01 -18.59 4.66
N ASP A 35 0.45 -18.24 3.47
CA ASP A 35 1.88 -18.15 3.19
C ASP A 35 2.48 -16.92 3.89
N THR A 36 3.51 -17.13 4.70
CA THR A 36 4.20 -16.05 5.42
C THR A 36 4.88 -15.08 4.44
N ALA A 37 5.25 -15.57 3.25
CA ALA A 37 5.82 -14.75 2.19
C ALA A 37 4.80 -13.82 1.50
N SER A 38 3.51 -13.93 1.83
CA SER A 38 2.44 -13.05 1.33
C SER A 38 1.95 -12.05 2.40
N ILE A 39 2.64 -11.97 3.54
CA ILE A 39 2.29 -11.06 4.64
C ILE A 39 2.99 -9.71 4.45
N GLY A 40 2.18 -8.66 4.42
CA GLY A 40 2.63 -7.28 4.45
C GLY A 40 2.15 -6.53 5.68
N GLY A 41 2.54 -5.26 5.76
CA GLY A 41 2.13 -4.38 6.84
C GLY A 41 2.31 -2.91 6.50
N TYR A 42 1.72 -2.06 7.31
CA TYR A 42 1.86 -0.61 7.18
C TYR A 42 1.77 0.07 8.54
N ALA A 43 2.33 1.27 8.60
CA ALA A 43 2.12 2.22 9.67
C ALA A 43 1.90 3.60 9.06
N GLU A 44 0.94 4.34 9.55
CA GLU A 44 0.59 5.68 9.12
C GLU A 44 0.36 6.59 10.32
N LEU A 45 0.82 7.83 10.22
CA LEU A 45 0.65 8.87 11.22
C LEU A 45 0.18 10.15 10.52
N TRP A 46 -0.87 10.78 11.04
CA TRP A 46 -1.33 12.10 10.64
C TRP A 46 -1.10 13.11 11.77
N LEU A 47 -0.32 14.14 11.48
CA LEU A 47 -0.05 15.28 12.35
C LEU A 47 -0.93 16.46 11.95
N ASP A 48 -1.63 17.04 12.93
CA ASP A 48 -2.60 18.12 12.77
C ASP A 48 -3.63 17.84 11.66
N GLN A 49 -3.94 16.56 11.45
CA GLN A 49 -4.79 16.07 10.35
C GLN A 49 -4.38 16.60 8.96
N ARG A 50 -3.11 16.97 8.76
CA ARG A 50 -2.66 17.67 7.56
C ARG A 50 -1.41 17.06 6.96
N TRP A 51 -0.45 16.70 7.79
CA TRP A 51 0.80 16.07 7.39
C TRP A 51 0.75 14.58 7.70
N GLY A 52 0.90 13.74 6.68
CA GLY A 52 0.90 12.29 6.82
C GLY A 52 2.29 11.72 6.65
N LEU A 53 2.65 10.73 7.46
CA LEU A 53 3.82 9.88 7.24
C LEU A 53 3.34 8.45 7.14
N ARG A 54 3.74 7.72 6.09
CA ARG A 54 3.41 6.31 5.93
C ARG A 54 4.67 5.50 5.63
N ALA A 55 4.75 4.32 6.23
CA ALA A 55 5.63 3.26 5.78
C ALA A 55 4.77 2.03 5.45
N ALA A 56 5.11 1.32 4.38
CA ALA A 56 4.42 0.09 4.00
C ALA A 56 5.38 -0.94 3.43
N LEU A 57 5.05 -2.20 3.64
CA LEU A 57 5.75 -3.38 3.15
C LEU A 57 4.72 -4.30 2.52
N TYR A 58 4.90 -4.60 1.24
CA TYR A 58 4.13 -5.62 0.53
C TYR A 58 5.08 -6.75 0.16
N ARG A 59 4.66 -7.99 0.42
CA ARG A 59 5.41 -9.19 0.07
C ARG A 59 4.51 -10.15 -0.68
N VAL A 60 5.12 -10.83 -1.63
CA VAL A 60 4.55 -11.96 -2.37
C VAL A 60 5.62 -13.04 -2.35
N ASN A 61 5.22 -14.30 -2.34
CA ASN A 61 6.19 -15.38 -2.50
C ASN A 61 6.85 -15.28 -3.90
N GLU A 62 8.18 -15.37 -3.95
CA GLU A 62 8.94 -15.33 -5.20
C GLU A 62 8.52 -16.46 -6.16
N ASP A 63 8.04 -17.59 -5.63
CA ASP A 63 7.56 -18.72 -6.44
C ASP A 63 6.26 -18.42 -7.21
N VAL A 64 5.47 -17.42 -6.78
CA VAL A 64 4.22 -17.01 -7.46
C VAL A 64 4.43 -15.85 -8.43
N VAL A 65 5.59 -15.20 -8.43
CA VAL A 65 5.92 -14.10 -9.33
C VAL A 65 7.07 -14.50 -10.26
N SER A 66 6.84 -14.46 -11.58
CA SER A 66 7.87 -14.88 -12.54
C SER A 66 9.03 -13.87 -12.61
N MET A 67 8.72 -12.61 -12.89
CA MET A 67 9.72 -11.55 -13.10
C MET A 67 9.34 -10.23 -12.42
N ALA A 68 8.20 -10.19 -11.73
CA ALA A 68 7.74 -9.05 -10.93
C ALA A 68 8.47 -9.00 -9.57
N PRO A 69 8.48 -7.84 -8.89
CA PRO A 69 9.01 -7.75 -7.54
C PRO A 69 8.28 -8.69 -6.57
N ASP A 70 9.04 -9.37 -5.72
CA ASP A 70 8.50 -10.21 -4.64
C ASP A 70 8.40 -9.45 -3.31
N GLU A 71 9.03 -8.29 -3.20
CA GLU A 71 8.85 -7.35 -2.08
C GLU A 71 8.87 -5.90 -2.56
N GLN A 72 7.99 -5.08 -1.98
CA GLN A 72 7.93 -3.64 -2.19
C GLN A 72 7.88 -2.92 -0.84
N THR A 73 8.83 -2.02 -0.61
CA THR A 73 8.91 -1.17 0.58
C THR A 73 8.70 0.29 0.20
N LEU A 74 7.81 0.97 0.92
CA LEU A 74 7.43 2.35 0.69
C LEU A 74 7.65 3.20 1.94
N VAL A 75 8.14 4.43 1.75
CA VAL A 75 8.15 5.49 2.77
C VAL A 75 7.68 6.79 2.15
N ASP A 76 6.58 7.34 2.67
CA ASP A 76 5.84 8.44 2.06
C ASP A 76 5.62 9.58 3.05
N LEU A 77 5.81 10.82 2.56
CA LEU A 77 5.35 12.05 3.20
C LEU A 77 4.17 12.60 2.40
N LYS A 78 3.05 12.82 3.09
CA LYS A 78 1.76 13.19 2.51
C LYS A 78 1.28 14.53 3.05
N TYR A 79 0.47 15.20 2.26
CA TYR A 79 -0.17 16.44 2.63
C TYR A 79 -1.64 16.43 2.17
N ARG A 80 -2.57 16.66 3.09
CA ARG A 80 -4.01 16.75 2.76
C ARG A 80 -4.29 18.06 2.02
N LEU A 81 -4.76 17.95 0.78
CA LEU A 81 -5.21 19.09 -0.02
C LEU A 81 -6.58 19.60 0.43
N ALA A 82 -7.45 18.66 0.81
CA ALA A 82 -8.78 18.94 1.32
C ALA A 82 -9.16 17.88 2.35
N SER A 83 -9.82 18.30 3.42
CA SER A 83 -10.33 17.45 4.49
C SER A 83 -11.71 17.93 4.89
N LEU A 84 -12.70 17.06 4.80
CA LEU A 84 -14.07 17.32 5.29
C LEU A 84 -14.27 16.71 6.67
N THR A 85 -13.68 15.54 6.90
CA THR A 85 -13.64 14.81 8.16
C THR A 85 -12.31 14.04 8.22
N ASP A 86 -12.01 13.44 9.37
CA ASP A 86 -10.80 12.64 9.57
C ASP A 86 -10.67 11.50 8.54
N ASN A 87 -11.79 10.84 8.24
CA ASN A 87 -11.90 9.76 7.23
C ASN A 87 -12.41 10.22 5.84
N THR A 88 -12.46 11.53 5.56
CA THR A 88 -12.90 12.06 4.26
C THR A 88 -11.94 13.14 3.79
N PHE A 89 -10.97 12.76 2.97
CA PHE A 89 -9.93 13.66 2.51
C PHE A 89 -9.36 13.24 1.15
N VAL A 90 -8.62 14.17 0.56
CA VAL A 90 -7.70 13.91 -0.56
C VAL A 90 -6.32 14.44 -0.18
N ALA A 91 -5.29 13.64 -0.41
CA ALA A 91 -3.91 13.96 -0.13
C ALA A 91 -3.02 13.68 -1.35
N LEU A 92 -1.93 14.42 -1.44
CA LEU A 92 -0.81 14.14 -2.35
C LEU A 92 0.44 13.92 -1.52
N GLY A 93 1.39 13.16 -2.06
CA GLY A 93 2.62 12.87 -1.37
C GLY A 93 3.81 12.68 -2.28
N LEU A 94 4.98 12.76 -1.66
CA LEU A 94 6.27 12.38 -2.20
C LEU A 94 6.83 11.28 -1.32
N GLY A 95 7.55 10.35 -1.92
CA GLY A 95 8.10 9.23 -1.16
C GLY A 95 9.30 8.59 -1.82
N TRP A 96 9.69 7.47 -1.24
CA TRP A 96 10.71 6.58 -1.74
C TRP A 96 10.13 5.17 -1.83
N GLU A 97 10.44 4.49 -2.93
CA GLU A 97 10.04 3.12 -3.20
C GLU A 97 11.26 2.26 -3.44
N GLN A 98 11.27 1.07 -2.86
CA GLN A 98 12.26 0.04 -3.11
C GLN A 98 11.55 -1.26 -3.48
N ASP A 99 11.94 -1.83 -4.61
CA ASP A 99 11.45 -3.11 -5.11
C ASP A 99 12.58 -4.14 -5.07
N ARG A 100 12.31 -5.33 -4.51
CA ARG A 100 13.21 -6.48 -4.51
C ARG A 100 12.75 -7.51 -5.55
N PHE A 101 13.71 -8.11 -6.25
CA PHE A 101 13.50 -9.11 -7.28
C PHE A 101 14.23 -10.41 -6.92
N GLY A 102 13.71 -11.15 -5.95
CA GLY A 102 14.26 -12.43 -5.51
C GLY A 102 15.75 -12.34 -5.19
N ALA A 103 16.54 -13.21 -5.83
CA ALA A 103 18.00 -13.23 -5.72
C ALA A 103 18.74 -12.19 -6.58
N GLU A 104 18.06 -11.49 -7.49
CA GLU A 104 18.68 -10.49 -8.37
C GLU A 104 19.07 -9.21 -7.63
N GLY A 105 18.39 -8.90 -6.52
CA GLY A 105 18.66 -7.75 -5.66
C GLY A 105 17.50 -6.76 -5.60
N ASP A 106 17.82 -5.55 -5.17
CA ASP A 106 16.86 -4.46 -5.00
C ASP A 106 17.20 -3.23 -5.86
N THR A 107 16.17 -2.46 -6.18
CA THR A 107 16.27 -1.19 -6.87
C THR A 107 15.31 -0.19 -6.24
N SER A 108 15.61 1.10 -6.30
CA SER A 108 14.82 2.09 -5.57
C SER A 108 14.83 3.46 -6.21
N GLY A 109 13.76 4.21 -5.99
CA GLY A 109 13.58 5.53 -6.60
C GLY A 109 12.60 6.40 -5.84
N ALA A 110 12.65 7.69 -6.16
CA ALA A 110 11.66 8.64 -5.67
C ALA A 110 10.30 8.36 -6.33
N ARG A 111 9.22 8.54 -5.56
CA ARG A 111 7.85 8.40 -6.05
C ARG A 111 6.98 9.60 -5.71
N VAL A 112 5.93 9.76 -6.50
CA VAL A 112 4.78 10.63 -6.21
C VAL A 112 3.58 9.75 -5.89
N LEU A 113 2.66 10.23 -5.06
CA LEU A 113 1.42 9.51 -4.79
C LEU A 113 0.22 10.44 -4.57
N ALA A 114 -0.96 9.85 -4.71
CA ALA A 114 -2.24 10.44 -4.35
C ALA A 114 -3.03 9.44 -3.51
N GLU A 115 -3.69 9.92 -2.46
CA GLU A 115 -4.58 9.14 -1.60
C GLU A 115 -5.91 9.85 -1.45
N GLY A 116 -7.00 9.09 -1.41
CA GLY A 116 -8.32 9.56 -1.05
C GLY A 116 -9.01 8.62 -0.07
N ARG A 117 -9.76 9.19 0.87
CA ARG A 117 -10.68 8.47 1.74
C ARG A 117 -12.06 9.11 1.70
N VAL A 118 -13.10 8.30 1.81
CA VAL A 118 -14.48 8.75 1.89
C VAL A 118 -15.20 7.97 2.99
N GLY A 119 -15.58 8.66 4.07
CA GLY A 119 -16.44 8.11 5.10
C GLY A 119 -17.85 7.88 4.58
N VAL A 120 -18.39 6.68 4.77
CA VAL A 120 -19.73 6.29 4.30
C VAL A 120 -20.69 6.12 5.47
N LEU A 121 -20.25 5.39 6.50
CA LEU A 121 -20.96 5.20 7.76
C LEU A 121 -19.97 5.48 8.89
N GLY A 122 -20.45 5.79 10.10
CA GLY A 122 -19.56 6.19 11.21
C GLY A 122 -18.42 5.22 11.54
N ALA A 123 -18.51 3.97 11.10
CA ALA A 123 -17.48 2.93 11.25
C ALA A 123 -16.95 2.39 9.90
N LEU A 124 -17.36 2.92 8.74
CA LEU A 124 -17.00 2.39 7.42
C LEU A 124 -16.52 3.52 6.51
N TYR A 125 -15.35 3.36 5.93
CA TYR A 125 -14.84 4.24 4.90
C TYR A 125 -14.27 3.48 3.71
N LEU A 126 -14.31 4.11 2.54
CA LEU A 126 -13.64 3.66 1.33
C LEU A 126 -12.31 4.39 1.21
N TYR A 127 -11.31 3.73 0.62
CA TYR A 127 -10.01 4.33 0.37
C TYR A 127 -9.48 3.98 -1.02
N GLY A 128 -8.59 4.84 -1.51
CA GLY A 128 -7.82 4.62 -2.72
C GLY A 128 -6.46 5.30 -2.62
N GLU A 129 -5.42 4.62 -3.09
CA GLU A 129 -4.06 5.15 -3.18
C GLU A 129 -3.48 4.80 -4.55
N ALA A 130 -2.81 5.74 -5.19
CA ALA A 130 -2.05 5.51 -6.42
C ALA A 130 -0.67 6.15 -6.28
N GLY A 131 0.37 5.42 -6.69
CA GLY A 131 1.75 5.86 -6.64
C GLY A 131 2.48 5.57 -7.95
N TRP A 132 3.47 6.42 -8.25
CA TRP A 132 4.31 6.30 -9.43
C TRP A 132 5.76 6.65 -9.10
N ALA A 133 6.65 5.68 -9.32
CA ALA A 133 8.10 5.84 -9.27
C ALA A 133 8.64 5.86 -10.72
N PRO A 134 8.90 7.03 -11.31
CA PRO A 134 9.22 7.14 -12.74
C PRO A 134 10.61 6.64 -13.11
N GLN A 135 11.53 6.56 -12.16
CA GLN A 135 12.91 6.11 -12.38
C GLN A 135 13.44 5.51 -11.09
N MET A 136 13.77 4.22 -11.16
CA MET A 136 14.32 3.42 -10.07
C MET A 136 15.75 2.96 -10.39
N GLY A 137 16.23 3.17 -11.62
CA GLY A 137 17.56 2.78 -12.07
C GLY A 137 17.56 1.40 -12.74
N ASP A 138 18.70 0.71 -12.67
CA ASP A 138 18.94 -0.55 -13.35
C ASP A 138 19.14 -1.69 -12.36
N LEU A 139 18.69 -2.88 -12.72
CA LEU A 139 18.91 -4.11 -11.95
C LEU A 139 19.12 -5.31 -12.88
N GLY A 140 20.33 -5.86 -12.89
CA GLY A 140 20.68 -7.01 -13.72
C GLY A 140 20.45 -6.73 -15.21
N LEU A 141 19.47 -7.42 -15.81
CA LEU A 141 19.09 -7.23 -17.21
C LEU A 141 17.99 -6.18 -17.43
N ARG A 142 17.42 -5.64 -16.35
CA ARG A 142 16.36 -4.62 -16.39
C ARG A 142 16.99 -3.24 -16.35
N GLN A 143 16.76 -2.44 -17.39
CA GLN A 143 17.23 -1.06 -17.49
C GLN A 143 16.05 -0.09 -17.43
N ASP A 144 16.31 1.12 -16.93
CA ASP A 144 15.34 2.22 -16.87
C ASP A 144 14.03 1.80 -16.17
N LEU A 145 14.17 1.18 -15.00
CA LEU A 145 13.07 0.56 -14.28
C LEU A 145 12.15 1.64 -13.69
N SER A 146 10.84 1.43 -13.81
CA SER A 146 9.81 2.31 -13.24
C SER A 146 8.66 1.50 -12.67
N SER A 147 7.91 2.08 -11.74
CA SER A 147 6.84 1.38 -11.04
C SER A 147 5.57 2.23 -10.94
N ILE A 148 4.42 1.57 -11.06
CA ILE A 148 3.09 2.12 -10.77
C ILE A 148 2.39 1.20 -9.79
N SER A 149 1.86 1.75 -8.70
CA SER A 149 1.03 1.00 -7.74
C SER A 149 -0.33 1.66 -7.57
N VAL A 150 -1.38 0.86 -7.47
CA VAL A 150 -2.75 1.29 -7.20
C VAL A 150 -3.37 0.34 -6.20
N GLU A 151 -3.99 0.89 -5.16
CA GLU A 151 -4.76 0.13 -4.18
C GLU A 151 -6.10 0.82 -3.95
N THR A 152 -7.18 0.04 -3.86
CA THR A 152 -8.49 0.56 -3.46
C THR A 152 -9.22 -0.46 -2.62
N GLY A 153 -9.97 0.01 -1.64
CA GLY A 153 -10.68 -0.89 -0.76
C GLY A 153 -11.60 -0.18 0.21
N LEU A 154 -11.97 -0.92 1.23
CA LEU A 154 -12.78 -0.47 2.34
C LEU A 154 -12.12 -0.82 3.66
N VAL A 155 -12.44 -0.03 4.67
CA VAL A 155 -12.06 -0.30 6.05
C VAL A 155 -13.28 -0.15 6.94
N LEU A 156 -13.46 -1.13 7.82
CA LEU A 156 -14.48 -1.16 8.86
C LEU A 156 -13.79 -1.03 10.22
N ASP A 157 -14.21 -0.08 11.03
CA ASP A 157 -13.74 0.16 12.39
C ASP A 157 -14.79 -0.33 13.39
N PRO A 158 -14.89 -1.65 13.65
CA PRO A 158 -15.91 -2.20 14.54
C PRO A 158 -15.78 -1.70 15.99
N LEU A 159 -14.58 -1.25 16.37
CA LEU A 159 -14.24 -0.67 17.66
C LEU A 159 -13.35 0.57 17.43
N PRO A 160 -13.30 1.53 18.36
CA PRO A 160 -12.54 2.78 18.18
C PRO A 160 -11.03 2.61 17.96
N PHE A 161 -10.49 1.42 18.21
CA PHE A 161 -9.05 1.12 18.15
C PHE A 161 -8.74 -0.05 17.22
N VAL A 162 -9.72 -0.61 16.49
CA VAL A 162 -9.52 -1.76 15.60
C VAL A 162 -10.05 -1.43 14.23
N SER A 163 -9.24 -1.63 13.19
CA SER A 163 -9.68 -1.67 11.79
C SER A 163 -9.64 -3.07 11.22
N LEU A 164 -10.59 -3.33 10.33
CA LEU A 164 -10.61 -4.47 9.42
C LEU A 164 -10.61 -3.93 7.99
N ARG A 165 -9.70 -4.41 7.14
CA ARG A 165 -9.56 -3.92 5.77
C ARG A 165 -9.67 -5.02 4.74
N ALA A 166 -10.30 -4.67 3.64
CA ALA A 166 -10.34 -5.47 2.43
C ALA A 166 -10.13 -4.56 1.22
N GLY A 167 -9.23 -4.92 0.33
CA GLY A 167 -8.90 -4.09 -0.83
C GLY A 167 -8.36 -4.91 -1.98
N TRP A 168 -8.27 -4.28 -3.14
CA TRP A 168 -7.60 -4.81 -4.31
C TRP A 168 -6.37 -3.97 -4.58
N ARG A 169 -5.22 -4.63 -4.78
CA ARG A 169 -3.96 -3.98 -5.10
C ARG A 169 -3.45 -4.45 -6.45
N TYR A 170 -2.83 -3.52 -7.14
CA TYR A 170 -2.19 -3.69 -8.43
C TYR A 170 -0.83 -2.98 -8.40
N HIS A 171 0.23 -3.65 -8.82
CA HIS A 171 1.59 -3.13 -8.89
C HIS A 171 2.20 -3.54 -10.23
N ILE A 172 2.65 -2.56 -11.00
CA ILE A 172 3.38 -2.75 -12.26
C ILE A 172 4.82 -2.34 -12.05
N THR A 173 5.72 -3.10 -12.65
CA THR A 173 7.06 -2.67 -13.00
C THR A 173 7.24 -2.67 -14.52
N ASP A 174 7.70 -1.55 -15.07
CA ASP A 174 8.09 -1.41 -16.48
C ASP A 174 9.62 -1.28 -16.57
N TYR A 175 10.25 -1.95 -17.55
CA TYR A 175 11.69 -1.85 -17.81
C TYR A 175 12.06 -2.15 -19.26
N THR A 176 13.29 -1.82 -19.66
CA THR A 176 13.88 -2.21 -20.95
C THR A 176 14.86 -3.36 -20.74
N GLY A 177 14.72 -4.45 -21.49
CA GLY A 177 15.66 -5.57 -21.44
C GLY A 177 17.00 -5.19 -22.08
N SER A 178 18.10 -5.29 -21.34
CA SER A 178 19.44 -4.86 -21.81
C SER A 178 19.97 -5.65 -23.02
N ILE A 179 19.52 -6.89 -23.21
CA ILE A 179 19.95 -7.77 -24.32
C ILE A 179 19.10 -7.55 -25.57
N THR A 180 17.78 -7.45 -25.41
CA THR A 180 16.82 -7.39 -26.51
C THR A 180 16.43 -5.97 -26.91
N GLY A 181 16.73 -4.98 -26.05
CA GLY A 181 16.24 -3.60 -26.17
C GLY A 181 14.71 -3.49 -26.12
N THR A 182 14.03 -4.54 -25.64
CA THR A 182 12.57 -4.63 -25.68
C THR A 182 11.97 -4.11 -24.36
N SER A 183 10.95 -3.26 -24.47
CA SER A 183 10.16 -2.83 -23.31
C SER A 183 9.32 -3.99 -22.80
N THR A 184 9.43 -4.25 -21.50
CA THR A 184 8.75 -5.32 -20.78
C THR A 184 7.96 -4.72 -19.63
N ARG A 185 6.80 -5.32 -19.35
CA ARG A 185 5.88 -4.95 -18.27
C ARG A 185 5.58 -6.19 -17.45
N GLU A 186 5.85 -6.11 -16.15
CA GLU A 186 5.53 -7.15 -15.17
C GLU A 186 4.51 -6.59 -14.18
N ALA A 187 3.54 -7.40 -13.78
CA ALA A 187 2.46 -6.95 -12.89
C ALA A 187 2.11 -8.00 -11.84
N SER A 188 1.95 -7.53 -10.60
CA SER A 188 1.43 -8.29 -9.48
C SER A 188 0.10 -7.67 -9.05
N TYR A 189 -0.94 -8.49 -8.89
CA TYR A 189 -2.25 -8.01 -8.52
C TYR A 189 -3.04 -9.02 -7.71
N GLY A 190 -3.90 -8.52 -6.83
CA GLY A 190 -4.61 -9.41 -5.94
C GLY A 190 -5.39 -8.74 -4.82
N LEU A 191 -5.96 -9.59 -3.98
CA LEU A 191 -6.77 -9.19 -2.85
C LEU A 191 -5.89 -8.96 -1.61
N ILE A 192 -6.13 -7.85 -0.92
CA ILE A 192 -5.59 -7.56 0.39
C ILE A 192 -6.68 -7.77 1.43
N ILE A 193 -6.38 -8.56 2.45
CA ILE A 193 -7.23 -8.71 3.64
C ILE A 193 -6.35 -8.50 4.87
N GLY A 194 -6.79 -7.67 5.81
CA GLY A 194 -6.01 -7.42 7.00
C GLY A 194 -6.77 -6.74 8.12
N GLY A 195 -6.02 -6.38 9.15
CA GLY A 195 -6.52 -5.61 10.28
C GLY A 195 -5.43 -4.77 10.91
N GLY A 196 -5.85 -3.77 11.67
CA GLY A 196 -4.96 -2.81 12.29
C GLY A 196 -5.49 -2.25 13.59
N ILE A 197 -4.66 -1.40 14.19
CA ILE A 197 -4.93 -0.70 15.43
C ILE A 197 -4.83 0.79 15.19
N HIS A 198 -5.77 1.54 15.76
CA HIS A 198 -5.83 3.01 15.75
C HIS A 198 -5.51 3.57 17.14
N TRP A 199 -4.86 4.74 17.20
CA TRP A 199 -4.59 5.45 18.46
C TRP A 199 -4.47 6.97 18.29
#